data_AF-X0ZPC6-F1
#
_entry.id   AF-X0ZPC6-F1
#
_cell.length_a   1.000
_cell.length_b   1.000
_cell.length_c   1.000
_cell.angle_alpha   90.00
_cell.angle_beta   90.00
_cell.angle_gamma   90.00
#
_symmetry.space_group_name_H-M   'P 1'
#
loop_
_entity.id
_entity.type
_entity.pdbx_description
1 polymer ?
#
loop_
_entity_poly.entity_id
_entity_poly.type
_entity_poly.pdbx_seq_one_letter_code
_entity_poly.pdbx_strand_id
1 'polypeptide(L)'
;MAGCLEGCCHYRTGNLQAAKRIKQVKRILKELGLEEERVDIFYMSSAMGREFAEAATKITETVRKLGPNPIKRKIKLKNKK
;
A
#
# COMPACT_ATOMS: atom_id res chain seq x y z
N MET A 1 -2.41 1.12 3.19
CA MET A 1 -2.67 2.20 4.16
C MET A 1 -4.18 2.33 4.31
N ALA A 2 -4.69 2.50 5.53
CA ALA A 2 -6.10 2.86 5.76
C ALA A 2 -6.16 4.33 6.18
N GLY A 3 -7.09 5.09 5.61
CA GLY A 3 -7.32 6.50 5.94
C GLY A 3 -8.80 6.78 6.18
N CYS A 4 -9.09 7.89 6.85
CA CYS A 4 -10.45 8.40 6.99
C CYS A 4 -11.08 8.63 5.61
N LEU A 5 -12.41 8.49 5.52
CA LEU A 5 -13.19 8.87 4.34
C LEU A 5 -12.76 10.24 3.79
N GLU A 6 -12.79 10.37 2.47
CA GLU A 6 -12.44 11.63 1.80
C GLU A 6 -13.35 12.76 2.31
N GLY A 7 -12.77 13.93 2.59
CA GLY A 7 -13.47 15.05 3.22
C GLY A 7 -13.69 14.93 4.74
N CYS A 8 -13.61 13.73 5.32
CA CYS A 8 -13.86 13.48 6.75
C CYS A 8 -12.57 13.28 7.57
N CYS A 9 -11.44 13.82 7.10
CA CYS A 9 -10.19 13.70 7.84
C CYS A 9 -10.26 14.50 9.14
N HIS A 10 -9.98 13.86 10.28
CA HIS A 10 -9.94 14.54 11.58
C HIS A 10 -8.98 15.75 11.58
N TYR A 11 -7.86 15.63 10.85
CA TYR A 11 -6.86 16.68 10.67
C TYR A 11 -7.03 17.46 9.36
N ARG A 12 -8.25 17.53 8.83
CA ARG A 12 -8.68 18.24 7.61
C ARG A 12 -8.13 17.70 6.29
N THR A 13 -6.81 17.59 6.14
CA THR A 13 -6.17 17.26 4.84
C THR A 13 -5.17 16.11 4.88
N GLY A 14 -4.98 15.46 6.03
CA GLY A 14 -3.96 14.42 6.21
C GLY A 14 -4.12 13.24 5.24
N ASN A 15 -5.35 12.79 5.01
CA ASN A 15 -5.64 11.70 4.05
C ASN A 15 -5.37 12.12 2.58
N LEU A 16 -5.62 13.37 2.22
CA LEU A 16 -5.30 13.91 0.88
C LEU A 16 -3.79 13.96 0.64
N GLN A 17 -3.02 14.39 1.65
CA GLN A 17 -1.55 14.38 1.58
C GLN A 17 -1.01 12.95 1.48
N ALA A 18 -1.58 12.02 2.25
CA ALA A 18 -1.24 10.61 2.16
C ALA A 18 -1.51 10.03 0.76
N ALA A 19 -2.65 10.36 0.15
CA ALA A 19 -2.99 9.94 -1.21
C ALA A 19 -1.94 10.39 -2.25
N LYS A 20 -1.50 11.66 -2.15
CA LYS A 20 -0.43 12.22 -3.00
C LYS A 20 0.88 11.43 -2.82
N ARG A 21 1.25 11.11 -1.59
CA ARG A 21 2.46 10.32 -1.29
C ARG A 21 2.34 8.89 -1.83
N ILE A 22 1.19 8.24 -1.68
CA ILE A 22 0.97 6.89 -2.24
C ILE A 22 1.11 6.91 -3.77
N LYS A 23 0.57 7.92 -4.45
CA LYS A 23 0.74 8.09 -5.90
C LYS A 23 2.21 8.28 -6.29
N GLN A 24 2.98 9.04 -5.51
CA GLN A 24 4.42 9.20 -5.73
C GLN A 24 5.18 7.88 -5.50
N VAL A 25 4.87 7.14 -4.44
CA VAL A 25 5.47 5.84 -4.15
C VAL A 25 5.20 4.83 -5.26
N LYS A 26 3.97 4.77 -5.79
CA LYS A 26 3.65 3.90 -6.94
C LYS A 26 4.55 4.18 -8.14
N ARG A 27 4.76 5.45 -8.49
CA ARG A 27 5.70 5.86 -9.56
C ARG A 27 7.13 5.41 -9.29
N ILE A 28 7.62 5.65 -8.07
CA ILE A 28 8.98 5.23 -7.66
C ILE A 28 9.13 3.71 -7.76
N LEU A 29 8.13 2.94 -7.32
CA LEU A 29 8.15 1.47 -7.44
C LEU A 29 8.26 1.05 -8.91
N LYS A 30 7.46 1.67 -9.79
CA LYS A 30 7.51 1.42 -11.22
C LYS A 30 8.89 1.70 -11.82
N GLU A 31 9.48 2.85 -11.49
CA GLU A 31 10.83 3.24 -11.95
C GLU A 31 11.91 2.27 -11.50
N LEU A 32 11.75 1.67 -10.31
CA LEU A 32 12.62 0.63 -9.78
C LEU A 32 12.35 -0.77 -10.36
N GLY A 33 11.38 -0.91 -11.28
CA GLY A 33 10.96 -2.19 -11.85
C GLY A 33 10.22 -3.09 -10.86
N LEU A 34 9.52 -2.48 -9.90
CA LEU A 34 8.67 -3.15 -8.92
C LEU A 34 7.20 -2.91 -9.24
N GLU A 35 6.36 -3.82 -8.79
CA GLU A 35 4.92 -3.80 -9.01
C GLU A 35 4.26 -2.72 -8.14
N GLU A 36 3.54 -1.79 -8.77
CA GLU A 36 2.90 -0.63 -8.13
C GLU A 36 1.78 -1.05 -7.15
N GLU A 37 1.19 -2.23 -7.40
CA GLU A 37 0.10 -2.85 -6.65
C GLU A 37 0.52 -3.30 -5.24
N ARG A 38 1.82 -3.28 -4.93
CA ARG A 38 2.33 -3.59 -3.58
C ARG A 38 1.95 -2.55 -2.53
N VAL A 39 1.53 -1.35 -2.94
CA VAL A 39 1.15 -0.26 -2.06
C VAL A 39 -0.20 0.30 -2.49
N ASP A 40 -1.13 0.45 -1.57
CA ASP A 40 -2.40 1.11 -1.85
C ASP A 40 -2.96 1.86 -0.63
N ILE A 41 -3.97 2.71 -0.88
CA ILE A 41 -4.72 3.42 0.16
C ILE A 41 -6.21 3.06 0.07
N PHE A 42 -6.80 2.76 1.22
CA PHE A 42 -8.22 2.47 1.37
C PHE A 42 -8.85 3.50 2.30
N TYR A 43 -10.02 4.01 1.93
CA TYR A 43 -10.75 5.00 2.71
C TYR A 43 -11.93 4.35 3.43
N MET A 44 -12.04 4.58 4.73
CA MET A 44 -13.09 3.99 5.56
C MET A 44 -13.34 4.81 6.83
N SER A 45 -14.52 4.66 7.42
CA SER A 45 -14.85 5.22 8.73
C SER A 45 -14.47 4.24 9.85
N SER A 46 -14.57 4.68 11.11
CA SER A 46 -14.36 3.81 12.27
C SER A 46 -15.42 2.71 12.42
N ALA A 47 -16.59 2.85 11.78
CA ALA A 47 -17.68 1.89 11.83
C ALA A 47 -17.62 0.84 10.71
N MET A 48 -16.74 1.01 9.72
CA MET A 48 -16.64 0.15 8.53
C MET A 48 -15.74 -1.08 8.77
N GLY A 49 -16.06 -1.85 9.82
CA GLY A 49 -15.25 -3.01 10.23
C GLY A 49 -15.24 -4.14 9.20
N ARG A 50 -16.38 -4.37 8.52
CA ARG A 50 -16.48 -5.39 7.48
C ARG A 50 -15.64 -5.04 6.26
N GLU A 51 -15.74 -3.80 5.79
CA GLU A 51 -15.02 -3.29 4.65
C GLU A 51 -13.51 -3.24 4.92
N PHE A 52 -13.10 -2.97 6.16
CA PHE A 52 -11.70 -3.13 6.57
C PHE A 52 -11.22 -4.57 6.40
N ALA A 53 -11.99 -5.56 6.84
CA ALA A 53 -11.64 -6.97 6.69
C ALA A 53 -11.55 -7.39 5.21
N GLU A 54 -12.48 -6.91 4.37
CA GLU A 54 -12.47 -7.13 2.93
C GLU A 54 -11.23 -6.48 2.26
N ALA A 55 -10.91 -5.23 2.63
CA ALA A 55 -9.72 -4.53 2.15
C ALA A 55 -8.42 -5.22 2.56
N ALA A 56 -8.32 -5.68 3.82
CA ALA A 56 -7.18 -6.43 4.33
C ALA A 56 -7.00 -7.76 3.58
N THR A 57 -8.10 -8.45 3.28
CA THR A 57 -8.09 -9.68 2.48
C THR A 57 -7.59 -9.38 1.06
N LYS A 58 -8.18 -8.38 0.40
CA LYS A 58 -7.82 -7.98 -0.97
C LYS A 58 -6.34 -7.65 -1.12
N ILE A 59 -5.78 -6.82 -0.23
CA ILE A 59 -4.35 -6.46 -0.32
C ILE A 59 -3.46 -7.67 -0.02
N THR A 60 -3.86 -8.54 0.91
CA THR A 60 -3.13 -9.78 1.23
C THR A 60 -3.07 -10.71 0.02
N GLU A 61 -4.20 -10.92 -0.66
CA GLU A 61 -4.26 -11.74 -1.87
C GLU A 61 -3.44 -11.14 -3.01
N THR A 62 -3.49 -9.82 -3.17
CA THR A 62 -2.69 -9.10 -4.16
C THR A 62 -1.19 -9.36 -3.91
N VAL A 63 -0.72 -9.15 -2.68
CA VAL A 63 0.68 -9.39 -2.32
C VAL A 63 1.07 -10.87 -2.46
N ARG A 64 0.18 -11.81 -2.13
CA ARG A 64 0.41 -13.25 -2.34
C ARG A 64 0.62 -13.59 -3.81
N LYS A 65 -0.21 -13.05 -4.71
CA LYS A 65 -0.08 -13.24 -6.17
C LYS A 65 1.22 -12.64 -6.72
N LEU A 66 1.63 -11.48 -6.22
CA LEU A 66 2.88 -10.82 -6.61
C LEU A 66 4.14 -11.52 -6.05
N GLY A 67 3.97 -12.43 -5.09
CA GLY A 67 5.07 -13.16 -4.49
C GLY A 67 6.04 -12.29 -3.66
N PRO A 68 7.15 -12.88 -3.19
CA PRO A 68 8.09 -12.22 -2.29
C PRO A 68 8.80 -11.04 -2.97
N ASN A 69 9.14 -10.03 -2.17
CA ASN A 69 9.83 -8.83 -2.67
C ASN A 69 11.18 -9.19 -3.33
N PRO A 70 11.40 -8.85 -4.61
CA PRO A 70 12.59 -9.22 -5.36
C PRO A 70 13.88 -8.54 -4.84
N ILE A 71 13.80 -7.38 -4.19
CA ILE A 71 14.96 -6.69 -3.59
C ILE A 71 15.54 -7.53 -2.46
N LYS A 72 14.68 -8.05 -1.57
CA LYS A 72 15.12 -8.86 -0.42
C LYS A 72 15.86 -10.13 -0.89
N ARG A 73 15.41 -10.72 -2.00
CA ARG A 73 16.09 -11.88 -2.63
C ARG A 73 17.47 -11.51 -3.17
N LYS A 74 17.60 -10.37 -3.87
CA LYS A 74 18.89 -9.89 -4.39
C LYS A 74 19.90 -9.61 -3.27
N ILE A 75 19.46 -9.02 -2.15
CA ILE A 75 20.34 -8.75 -0.99
C ILE A 75 20.83 -10.06 -0.37
N LYS A 76 19.94 -11.04 -0.14
CA LYS A 76 20.34 -12.35 0.40
C LYS A 76 21.35 -13.09 -0.49
N LEU A 77 21.22 -12.97 -1.81
CA LEU A 77 22.17 -13.57 -2.76
C LEU A 77 23.54 -12.88 -2.73
N LYS A 78 23.59 -11.56 -2.53
CA LYS A 78 24.84 -10.81 -2.37
C LYS A 78 25.55 -11.15 -1.06
N ASN A 79 24.83 -11.34 0.03
CA ASN A 79 25.41 -11.64 1.35
C ASN A 79 25.84 -13.12 1.52
N LYS A 80 25.53 -13.99 0.56
CA LYS A 80 25.90 -15.42 0.56
C LYS A 80 27.10 -15.71 -0.37
N LYS A 81 27.61 -14.69 -1.06
CA LYS A 81 28.91 -14.69 -1.75
C LYS A 81 29.94 -14.02 -0.85
#